data_AF-K2H0S0-F1
#
_entry.id   AF-K2H0S0-F1
#
_cell.length_a   1.000
_cell.length_b   1.000
_cell.length_c   1.000
_cell.angle_alpha   90.00
_cell.angle_beta   90.00
_cell.angle_gamma   90.00
#
_symmetry.space_group_name_H-M   'P 1'
#
loop_
_entity.id
_entity.type
_entity.pdbx_description
1 polymer ?
#
loop_
_entity_poly.entity_id
_entity_poly.type
_entity_poly.pdbx_seq_one_letter_code
_entity_poly.pdbx_strand_id
1 'polypeptide(L)'
;MKQNEKAIGRSLKEVPTINKIPYPIYDMLEKLSSKWEYILTEGIFRVPGNMTDIIAIKKQYENGESVNLNNVQISTVASLLKNYLKEIPGFLVNNENV
;
A
#
# COMPACT_ATOMS: atom_id res chain seq x y z
N MET A 1 7.96 2.11 22.30
CA MET A 1 7.29 1.95 20.99
C MET A 1 8.24 2.55 19.96
N LYS A 2 8.79 1.75 19.04
CA LYS A 2 9.66 2.29 17.98
C LYS A 2 8.76 3.05 17.01
N GLN A 3 8.99 4.35 16.81
CA GLN A 3 8.36 5.08 15.70
C GLN A 3 8.81 4.40 14.41
N ASN A 4 7.87 3.96 13.58
CA ASN A 4 8.22 3.46 12.26
C ASN A 4 8.65 4.67 11.41
N GLU A 5 9.73 4.53 10.65
CA GLU A 5 10.22 5.62 9.79
C GLU A 5 9.28 5.84 8.58
N LYS A 6 9.19 7.09 8.10
CA LYS A 6 8.28 7.55 7.04
C LYS A 6 8.32 6.65 5.80
N ALA A 7 7.18 6.21 5.26
CA ALA A 7 7.13 5.12 4.27
C ALA A 7 6.74 5.48 2.82
N ILE A 8 6.23 6.69 2.55
CA ILE A 8 5.84 7.16 1.20
C ILE A 8 6.91 8.09 0.62
N GLY A 9 7.17 7.99 -0.69
CA GLY A 9 8.11 8.85 -1.41
C GLY A 9 9.59 8.57 -1.11
N ARG A 10 9.89 7.45 -0.45
CA ARG A 10 11.24 6.97 -0.15
C ARG A 10 11.64 5.81 -1.03
N SER A 11 12.95 5.56 -1.12
CA SER A 11 13.43 4.36 -1.79
C SER A 11 12.90 3.13 -1.05
N LEU A 12 12.49 2.09 -1.79
CA LEU A 12 12.02 0.84 -1.17
C LEU A 12 13.05 0.22 -0.22
N LYS A 13 14.35 0.49 -0.43
CA LYS A 13 15.45 0.03 0.41
C LYS A 13 15.43 0.65 1.82
N GLU A 14 14.79 1.81 1.97
CA GLU A 14 14.74 2.59 3.21
C GLU A 14 13.44 2.33 4.01
N VAL A 15 12.48 1.61 3.43
CA VAL A 15 11.20 1.33 4.08
C VAL A 15 11.31 0.03 4.88
N PRO A 16 10.91 0.00 6.17
CA PRO A 16 10.87 -1.23 6.94
C PRO A 16 10.06 -2.33 6.23
N THR A 17 10.54 -3.57 6.33
CA THR A 17 9.94 -4.70 5.62
C THR A 17 9.29 -5.71 6.55
N ILE A 18 8.21 -6.32 6.06
CA ILE A 18 7.59 -7.53 6.60
C ILE A 18 7.76 -8.60 5.54
N ASN A 19 8.36 -9.74 5.89
CA ASN A 19 8.66 -10.82 4.93
C ASN A 19 9.42 -10.34 3.68
N LYS A 20 10.38 -9.41 3.87
CA LYS A 20 11.16 -8.77 2.79
C LYS A 20 10.37 -7.88 1.84
N ILE A 21 9.11 -7.56 2.16
CA ILE A 21 8.24 -6.65 1.40
C ILE A 21 8.08 -5.35 2.22
N PRO A 22 8.21 -4.15 1.61
CA PRO A 22 7.92 -2.89 2.29
C PRO A 22 6.55 -2.93 2.97
N TYR A 23 6.48 -2.61 4.26
CA TYR A 23 5.30 -2.89 5.07
C TYR A 23 3.98 -2.33 4.51
N PRO A 24 3.90 -1.13 3.88
CA PRO A 24 2.63 -0.65 3.32
C PRO A 24 2.15 -1.52 2.16
N ILE A 25 3.07 -2.05 1.35
CA ILE A 25 2.75 -3.00 0.28
C ILE A 25 2.25 -4.32 0.90
N TYR A 26 2.94 -4.80 1.95
CA TYR A 26 2.54 -6.02 2.64
C TYR A 26 1.11 -5.92 3.20
N ASP A 27 0.82 -4.87 3.97
CA ASP A 27 -0.50 -4.67 4.60
C ASP A 27 -1.63 -4.62 3.55
N MET A 28 -1.40 -3.90 2.44
CA MET A 28 -2.38 -3.79 1.35
C MET A 28 -2.58 -5.12 0.62
N LEU A 29 -1.50 -5.85 0.34
CA LEU A 29 -1.58 -7.17 -0.30
C LEU A 29 -2.28 -8.18 0.61
N GLU A 30 -1.91 -8.23 1.89
CA GLU A 30 -2.55 -9.09 2.89
C GLU A 30 -4.07 -8.84 2.90
N LYS A 31 -4.49 -7.58 2.99
CA LYS A 31 -5.92 -7.23 2.94
C LYS A 31 -6.57 -7.67 1.63
N LEU A 32 -5.94 -7.40 0.48
CA LEU A 32 -6.49 -7.76 -0.85
C LEU A 32 -6.62 -9.28 -1.04
N SER A 33 -5.72 -10.07 -0.46
CA SER A 33 -5.74 -11.53 -0.54
C SER A 33 -6.43 -12.23 0.64
N SER A 34 -6.81 -11.48 1.69
CA SER A 34 -7.31 -12.05 2.95
C SER A 34 -8.61 -12.84 2.82
N LYS A 35 -9.41 -12.54 1.78
CA LYS A 35 -10.68 -13.22 1.55
C LYS A 35 -10.96 -13.39 0.06
N TRP A 36 -11.67 -14.46 -0.27
CA TRP A 36 -11.98 -14.82 -1.65
C TRP A 36 -12.87 -13.78 -2.34
N GLU A 37 -13.83 -13.18 -1.62
CA GLU A 37 -14.73 -12.15 -2.15
C GLU A 37 -13.99 -10.87 -2.59
N TYR A 38 -12.86 -10.56 -1.96
CA TYR A 38 -12.03 -9.41 -2.33
C TYR A 38 -11.31 -9.65 -3.66
N ILE A 39 -10.81 -10.87 -3.86
CA ILE A 39 -10.15 -11.30 -5.11
C ILE A 39 -11.16 -11.30 -6.27
N LEU A 40 -12.40 -11.74 -6.01
CA LEU A 40 -13.47 -11.78 -7.01
C LEU A 40 -14.20 -10.45 -7.23
N THR A 41 -13.81 -9.37 -6.56
CA THR A 41 -14.49 -8.08 -6.69
C THR A 41 -14.43 -7.57 -8.13
N GLU A 42 -15.59 -7.39 -8.75
CA GLU A 42 -15.66 -6.92 -10.13
C GLU A 42 -15.02 -5.54 -10.27
N GLY A 43 -14.12 -5.40 -11.25
CA GLY A 43 -13.42 -4.15 -11.48
C GLY A 43 -12.47 -3.77 -10.35
N ILE A 44 -12.01 -4.71 -9.53
CA ILE A 44 -10.86 -4.48 -8.64
C ILE A 44 -9.69 -3.91 -9.46
N PHE A 45 -9.02 -2.91 -8.90
CA PHE A 45 -8.04 -2.03 -9.59
C PHE A 45 -8.58 -1.13 -10.72
N ARG A 46 -9.79 -1.33 -11.25
CA ARG A 46 -10.43 -0.45 -12.24
C ARG A 46 -11.32 0.62 -11.58
N VAL A 47 -12.18 0.20 -10.65
CA VAL A 47 -13.08 1.09 -9.91
C VAL A 47 -12.25 2.01 -9.00
N PRO A 48 -12.49 3.33 -9.01
CA PRO A 48 -11.78 4.25 -8.13
C PRO A 48 -12.15 4.02 -6.67
N GLY A 49 -11.15 4.07 -5.80
CA GLY A 49 -11.32 4.14 -4.36
C GLY A 49 -11.78 5.51 -3.86
N ASN A 50 -12.17 5.58 -2.59
CA ASN A 50 -12.52 6.83 -1.92
C ASN A 50 -11.27 7.70 -1.74
N MET A 51 -11.28 8.90 -2.33
CA MET A 51 -10.12 9.81 -2.31
C MET A 51 -9.79 10.33 -0.91
N THR A 52 -10.81 10.61 -0.09
CA THR A 52 -10.61 11.08 1.29
C THR A 52 -9.89 10.02 2.12
N ASP A 53 -10.34 8.77 2.02
CA ASP A 53 -9.70 7.64 2.71
C ASP A 53 -8.27 7.41 2.20
N ILE A 54 -8.05 7.50 0.89
CA ILE A 54 -6.72 7.37 0.29
C ILE A 54 -5.76 8.39 0.90
N ILE A 55 -6.14 9.67 0.93
CA ILE A 55 -5.29 10.75 1.46
C ILE A 55 -5.02 10.53 2.95
N ALA A 56 -6.05 10.21 3.73
CA ALA A 56 -5.93 9.99 5.16
C ALA A 56 -5.01 8.81 5.50
N ILE A 57 -5.16 7.68 4.78
CA ILE A 57 -4.37 6.47 5.01
C ILE A 57 -2.92 6.66 4.54
N LYS A 58 -2.71 7.32 3.39
CA LYS A 58 -1.35 7.66 2.94
C LYS A 58 -0.59 8.47 3.99
N LYS A 59 -1.25 9.47 4.59
CA LYS A 59 -0.65 10.30 5.63
C LYS A 59 -0.25 9.49 6.87
N GLN A 60 -1.03 8.47 7.23
CA GLN A 60 -0.66 7.56 8.32
C GLN A 60 0.62 6.79 7.99
N TYR A 61 0.75 6.24 6.77
CA TYR A 61 1.99 5.60 6.32
C TYR A 61 3.18 6.57 6.26
N GLU A 62 2.96 7.83 5.84
CA GLU A 62 3.98 8.89 5.85
C GLU A 62 4.48 9.21 7.25
N ASN A 63 3.60 9.15 8.24
CA ASN A 63 3.93 9.42 9.63
C ASN A 63 4.48 8.20 10.38
N GLY A 64 4.52 7.03 9.74
CA GLY A 64 4.92 5.78 10.39
C GLY A 64 3.90 5.29 11.44
N GLU A 65 2.64 5.69 11.28
CA GLU A 65 1.54 5.29 12.16
C GLU A 65 1.10 3.85 11.85
N SER A 66 0.43 3.23 12.82
CA SER A 66 -0.23 1.94 12.60
C SER A 66 -1.47 2.15 11.74
N VAL A 67 -1.55 1.48 10.59
CA VAL A 67 -2.69 1.58 9.68
C VAL A 67 -3.63 0.39 9.87
N ASN A 68 -4.93 0.66 9.99
CA ASN A 68 -5.96 -0.38 10.05
C ASN A 68 -6.79 -0.39 8.75
N LEU A 69 -6.62 -1.42 7.93
CA LEU A 69 -7.33 -1.58 6.66
C LEU A 69 -8.64 -2.39 6.77
N ASN A 70 -9.04 -2.85 7.97
CA ASN A 70 -10.15 -3.79 8.11
C ASN A 70 -11.48 -3.24 7.58
N ASN A 71 -11.77 -1.98 7.88
CA ASN A 71 -13.02 -1.28 7.50
C ASN A 71 -12.87 -0.44 6.21
N VAL A 72 -11.74 -0.56 5.52
CA VAL A 72 -11.47 0.18 4.29
C VAL A 72 -12.03 -0.59 3.11
N GLN A 73 -12.77 0.10 2.24
CA GLN A 73 -13.32 -0.49 1.03
C GLN A 73 -12.21 -1.06 0.13
N ILE A 74 -12.45 -2.23 -0.45
CA ILE A 74 -11.41 -2.96 -1.17
C ILE A 74 -10.88 -2.22 -2.40
N SER A 75 -11.75 -1.45 -3.08
CA SER A 75 -11.37 -0.55 -4.18
C SER A 75 -10.45 0.57 -3.70
N THR A 76 -10.65 1.08 -2.48
CA THR A 76 -9.77 2.04 -1.81
C THR A 76 -8.40 1.43 -1.53
N VAL A 77 -8.33 0.20 -0.99
CA VAL A 77 -7.06 -0.51 -0.77
C VAL A 77 -6.32 -0.77 -2.09
N ALA A 78 -7.03 -1.19 -3.13
CA ALA A 78 -6.45 -1.39 -4.46
C ALA A 78 -5.92 -0.08 -5.07
N SER A 79 -6.64 1.03 -4.89
CA SER A 79 -6.16 2.35 -5.27
C SER A 79 -4.94 2.78 -4.46
N LEU A 80 -4.93 2.56 -3.14
CA LEU A 80 -3.78 2.85 -2.28
C LEU A 80 -2.51 2.15 -2.78
N LEU A 81 -2.61 0.84 -3.09
CA LEU A 81 -1.48 0.07 -3.61
C LEU A 81 -0.97 0.67 -4.92
N LYS A 82 -1.86 0.99 -5.86
CA LYS A 82 -1.47 1.63 -7.13
C LYS A 82 -0.79 2.99 -6.91
N ASN A 83 -1.30 3.81 -5.99
CA ASN A 83 -0.70 5.12 -5.70
C ASN A 83 0.69 4.94 -5.06
N TYR A 84 0.82 4.05 -4.09
CA TYR A 84 2.10 3.72 -3.47
C TYR A 84 3.13 3.35 -4.53
N LEU A 85 2.81 2.38 -5.39
CA LEU A 85 3.73 1.90 -6.43
C LEU A 85 4.14 2.99 -7.43
N LYS A 86 3.25 3.94 -7.73
CA LYS A 86 3.53 5.07 -8.63
C LYS A 86 4.42 6.15 -8.01
N GLU A 87 4.43 6.26 -6.69
CA GLU A 87 5.14 7.32 -5.97
C GLU A 87 6.52 6.89 -5.46
N ILE A 88 6.87 5.61 -5.64
CA ILE A 88 8.23 5.13 -5.35
C ILE A 88 9.22 5.85 -6.27
N PRO A 89 10.32 6.40 -5.74
CA PRO A 89 11.39 6.95 -6.55
C PRO A 89 12.01 5.88 -7.46
N GLY A 90 12.08 6.17 -8.77
CA GLY A 90 12.61 5.25 -9.77
C GLY A 90 11.54 4.30 -10.32
N PHE A 91 11.94 3.09 -10.71
CA PHE A 91 11.04 2.07 -11.24
C PHE A 91 11.12 0.82 -10.38
N LEU A 92 9.97 0.22 -10.09
CA LEU A 92 9.90 -1.08 -9.41
C LEU A 92 10.66 -2.15 -10.22
N VAL A 93 10.47 -2.14 -11.54
CA VAL A 93 11.14 -3.02 -12.49
C VAL A 93 12.14 -2.16 -13.27
N ASN A 94 13.41 -2.46 -13.15
CA ASN A 94 14.48 -1.85 -13.93
C ASN A 94 15.44 -2.96 -14.40
N ASN A 95 16.35 -2.65 -15.33
CA ASN A 95 17.31 -3.62 -15.87
C ASN A 95 18.29 -4.20 -14.81
N GLU A 96 18.29 -3.67 -13.59
CA GLU A 96 19.14 -4.13 -12.47
C GLU A 96 18.41 -5.08 -11.51
N ASN A 97 17.07 -5.20 -11.62
CA ASN A 97 16.20 -5.98 -10.74
C ASN A 97 15.40 -7.06 -11.51
N VAL A 98 15.75 -7.35 -12.77
CA VAL A 98 15.18 -8.41 -13.63
C VAL A 98 16.22 -9.47 -13.92
#